data_AF-A0AAU1AXB2-F1
#
_entry.id   AF-A0AAU1AXB2-F1
#
_cell.length_a   1.000
_cell.length_b   1.000
_cell.length_c   1.000
_cell.angle_alpha   90.00
_cell.angle_beta   90.00
_cell.angle_gamma   90.00
#
_symmetry.space_group_name_H-M   'P 1'
#
loop_
_entity.id
_entity.type
_entity.pdbx_description
1 polymer ?
#
loop_
_entity_poly.entity_id
_entity_poly.type
_entity_poly.pdbx_seq_one_letter_code
_entity_poly.pdbx_strand_id
1 'polypeptide(L)'
;MTTKLTFDGDWRATLTDEPMRITPRFTGDASVDIAPYADVAERERCLADTFGSQEVLWDAPDVLRFDTDSRELVAAQFHWPEESASAAEVARLPLLPEVRPGGLRADEARDFRHERCSVLCRAPGDAVLTGLRDLDVLDEPLDARIGIAPDVALLVQRGAVVGWSLTDPAQYLTSSFVDPDPGPPSPATRRLLTECLDLVTTPVVEDVVDGEPAALARLRAADEALRDQREDRHRADALLQLIATYVEDYGNG
;
A
#
# COMPACT_ATOMS: atom_id res chain seq x y z
N MET A 1 29.77 3.95 -4.56
CA MET A 1 29.41 2.52 -4.72
C MET A 1 27.96 2.49 -5.13
N THR A 2 27.63 1.82 -6.22
CA THR A 2 26.24 1.69 -6.68
C THR A 2 25.60 0.52 -5.93
N THR A 3 24.60 0.82 -5.09
CA THR A 3 23.86 -0.20 -4.34
C THR A 3 22.91 -0.92 -5.28
N LYS A 4 22.92 -2.25 -5.27
CA LYS A 4 21.98 -3.07 -6.03
C LYS A 4 20.94 -3.66 -5.09
N LEU A 5 19.70 -3.65 -5.53
CA LEU A 5 18.57 -4.28 -4.87
C LEU A 5 18.12 -5.49 -5.69
N THR A 6 17.68 -6.53 -5.00
CA THR A 6 17.13 -7.75 -5.61
C THR A 6 15.63 -7.84 -5.31
N PHE A 7 14.86 -8.21 -6.32
CA PHE A 7 13.44 -8.49 -6.27
C PHE A 7 13.22 -9.98 -6.58
N ASP A 8 11.98 -10.44 -6.51
CA ASP A 8 11.67 -11.85 -6.80
C ASP A 8 12.10 -12.25 -8.22
N GLY A 9 12.41 -13.55 -8.39
CA GLY A 9 12.96 -14.08 -9.64
C GLY A 9 14.38 -13.60 -9.96
N ASP A 10 15.16 -13.25 -8.93
CA ASP A 10 16.53 -12.71 -9.02
C ASP A 10 16.64 -11.42 -9.85
N TRP A 11 15.52 -10.70 -10.02
CA TRP A 11 15.49 -9.46 -10.78
C TRP A 11 16.21 -8.35 -10.01
N ARG A 12 16.90 -7.46 -10.71
CA ARG A 12 17.80 -6.47 -10.08
C ARG A 12 17.56 -5.06 -10.58
N ALA A 13 17.56 -4.13 -9.63
CA ALA A 13 17.68 -2.71 -9.91
C ALA A 13 18.87 -2.10 -9.18
N THR A 14 19.44 -1.10 -9.81
CA THR A 14 20.45 -0.22 -9.24
C THR A 14 19.76 0.97 -8.57
N LEU A 15 20.13 1.28 -7.33
CA LEU A 15 19.68 2.47 -6.61
C LEU A 15 20.24 3.74 -7.29
N THR A 16 19.38 4.71 -7.52
CA THR A 16 19.72 6.05 -8.02
C THR A 16 19.39 7.11 -6.97
N ASP A 17 19.84 8.35 -7.19
CA ASP A 17 19.66 9.45 -6.22
C ASP A 17 18.31 10.18 -6.38
N GLU A 18 17.51 9.83 -7.39
CA GLU A 18 16.29 10.56 -7.75
C GLU A 18 15.02 9.73 -7.52
N PRO A 19 14.33 9.89 -6.36
CA PRO A 19 13.04 9.26 -6.14
C PRO A 19 11.95 9.86 -7.05
N MET A 20 10.87 9.12 -7.25
CA MET A 20 9.69 9.62 -7.98
C MET A 20 9.10 10.81 -7.23
N ARG A 21 8.78 11.88 -7.97
CA ARG A 21 8.11 13.07 -7.44
C ARG A 21 6.60 13.00 -7.67
N ILE A 22 6.03 11.83 -7.43
CA ILE A 22 4.61 11.53 -7.62
C ILE A 22 4.00 11.35 -6.23
N THR A 23 2.95 12.10 -5.93
CA THR A 23 2.21 11.96 -4.68
C THR A 23 1.52 10.59 -4.63
N PRO A 24 1.72 9.79 -3.56
CA PRO A 24 1.00 8.54 -3.40
C PRO A 24 -0.51 8.76 -3.32
N ARG A 25 -1.28 7.78 -3.77
CA ARG A 25 -2.72 7.69 -3.59
C ARG A 25 -3.01 6.42 -2.83
N PHE A 26 -3.61 6.54 -1.66
CA PHE A 26 -4.16 5.40 -0.93
C PHE A 26 -5.64 5.29 -1.28
N THR A 27 -5.98 4.27 -2.07
CA THR A 27 -7.29 4.16 -2.72
C THR A 27 -8.23 3.20 -1.98
N GLY A 28 -9.52 3.31 -2.30
CA GLY A 28 -10.55 2.37 -1.82
C GLY A 28 -10.39 0.94 -2.34
N ASP A 29 -9.54 0.71 -3.35
CA ASP A 29 -9.23 -0.64 -3.85
C ASP A 29 -8.18 -1.36 -2.98
N ALA A 30 -7.94 -0.85 -1.76
CA ALA A 30 -6.91 -1.31 -0.84
C ALA A 30 -5.53 -1.35 -1.52
N SER A 31 -5.15 -0.26 -2.20
CA SER A 31 -3.84 -0.12 -2.85
C SER A 31 -3.19 1.21 -2.56
N VAL A 32 -1.85 1.20 -2.54
CA VAL A 32 -1.03 2.42 -2.54
C VAL A 32 -0.45 2.59 -3.93
N ASP A 33 -1.00 3.55 -4.67
CA ASP A 33 -0.60 3.83 -6.04
C ASP A 33 0.36 5.03 -6.08
N ILE A 34 1.47 4.88 -6.81
CA ILE A 34 2.41 5.94 -7.13
C ILE A 34 2.52 5.98 -8.65
N ALA A 35 1.63 6.73 -9.29
CA ALA A 35 1.63 6.80 -10.74
C ALA A 35 1.06 8.13 -11.27
N PRO A 36 1.53 8.60 -12.44
CA PRO A 36 1.13 9.90 -12.97
C PRO A 36 -0.23 9.87 -13.69
N TYR A 37 -0.79 8.68 -13.93
CA TYR A 37 -2.03 8.53 -14.69
C TYR A 37 -3.25 9.06 -13.92
N ALA A 38 -4.15 9.73 -14.64
CA ALA A 38 -5.37 10.37 -14.14
C ALA A 38 -6.66 9.68 -14.60
N ASP A 39 -6.55 8.59 -15.38
CA ASP A 39 -7.69 7.74 -15.73
C ASP A 39 -7.23 6.32 -16.14
N VAL A 40 -8.21 5.47 -16.41
CA VAL A 40 -8.00 4.07 -16.85
C VAL A 40 -7.22 4.00 -18.17
N ALA A 41 -7.48 4.90 -19.13
CA ALA A 41 -6.82 4.89 -20.42
C ALA A 41 -5.34 5.31 -20.31
N GLU A 42 -5.01 6.21 -19.39
CA GLU A 42 -3.63 6.54 -19.02
C GLU A 42 -2.94 5.41 -18.27
N ARG A 43 -3.65 4.69 -17.38
CA ARG A 43 -3.11 3.47 -16.74
C ARG A 43 -2.79 2.40 -17.79
N GLU A 44 -3.72 2.12 -18.70
CA GLU A 44 -3.53 1.12 -19.76
C GLU A 44 -2.35 1.47 -20.68
N ARG A 45 -2.25 2.75 -21.08
CA ARG A 45 -1.08 3.23 -21.85
C ARG A 45 0.21 3.08 -21.07
N CYS A 46 0.22 3.49 -19.79
CA CYS A 46 1.38 3.34 -18.92
C CYS A 46 1.83 1.87 -18.84
N LEU A 47 0.91 0.92 -18.65
CA LEU A 47 1.22 -0.51 -18.63
C LEU A 47 1.79 -0.99 -19.98
N ALA A 48 1.23 -0.53 -21.10
CA ALA A 48 1.68 -0.91 -22.44
C ALA A 48 3.05 -0.33 -22.84
N ASP A 49 3.39 0.87 -22.37
CA ASP A 49 4.61 1.60 -22.75
C ASP A 49 5.81 1.32 -21.82
N THR A 50 5.58 0.63 -20.71
CA THR A 50 6.59 0.27 -19.70
C THR A 50 6.85 -1.23 -19.65
N PHE A 51 7.84 -1.66 -18.86
CA PHE A 51 8.07 -3.07 -18.51
C PHE A 51 8.16 -3.25 -16.99
N GLY A 52 8.06 -4.49 -16.50
CA GLY A 52 8.23 -4.83 -15.08
C GLY A 52 7.17 -5.79 -14.55
N SER A 53 6.84 -5.67 -13.25
CA SER A 53 5.76 -6.45 -12.63
C SER A 53 4.40 -5.90 -13.06
N GLN A 54 3.41 -6.78 -13.22
CA GLN A 54 2.03 -6.41 -13.56
C GLN A 54 1.05 -7.50 -13.12
N GLU A 55 -0.20 -7.08 -12.90
CA GLU A 55 -1.33 -7.99 -12.70
C GLU A 55 -1.56 -8.88 -13.94
N VAL A 56 -1.96 -10.11 -13.69
CA VAL A 56 -2.43 -11.05 -14.72
C VAL A 56 -3.72 -11.70 -14.25
N LEU A 57 -4.44 -12.37 -15.15
CA LEU A 57 -5.73 -12.96 -14.82
C LEU A 57 -5.59 -13.91 -13.59
N TRP A 58 -6.39 -13.67 -12.55
CA TRP A 58 -6.41 -14.38 -11.26
C TRP A 58 -5.25 -14.11 -10.30
N ASP A 59 -4.52 -13.01 -10.50
CA ASP A 59 -3.29 -12.74 -9.76
C ASP A 59 -3.04 -11.24 -9.58
N ALA A 60 -2.73 -10.82 -8.34
CA ALA A 60 -2.54 -9.43 -7.93
C ALA A 60 -1.18 -9.24 -7.23
N PRO A 61 -0.05 -9.37 -7.96
CA PRO A 61 1.28 -9.04 -7.45
C PRO A 61 1.43 -7.54 -7.23
N ASP A 62 2.41 -7.14 -6.40
CA ASP A 62 2.82 -5.73 -6.37
C ASP A 62 3.38 -5.33 -7.74
N VAL A 63 2.98 -4.15 -8.21
CA VAL A 63 3.27 -3.65 -9.55
C VAL A 63 4.40 -2.64 -9.48
N LEU A 64 5.43 -2.84 -10.30
CA LEU A 64 6.59 -1.96 -10.43
C LEU A 64 6.85 -1.78 -11.92
N ARG A 65 6.69 -0.55 -12.42
CA ARG A 65 6.78 -0.21 -13.84
C ARG A 65 7.98 0.69 -14.11
N PHE A 66 8.79 0.27 -15.06
CA PHE A 66 10.00 0.95 -15.48
C PHE A 66 9.83 1.46 -16.91
N ASP A 67 10.29 2.69 -17.16
CA ASP A 67 10.33 3.27 -18.49
C ASP A 67 11.29 2.48 -19.39
N THR A 68 10.88 2.19 -20.63
CA THR A 68 11.62 1.27 -21.52
C THR A 68 13.00 1.82 -21.92
N ASP A 69 13.14 3.14 -22.07
CA ASP A 69 14.37 3.77 -22.55
C ASP A 69 15.36 4.04 -21.42
N SER A 70 14.90 4.75 -20.38
CA SER A 70 15.72 5.15 -19.23
C SER A 70 15.94 4.00 -18.24
N ARG A 71 15.00 3.03 -18.22
CA ARG A 71 14.88 1.96 -17.23
C ARG A 71 14.62 2.46 -15.82
N GLU A 72 14.21 3.71 -15.65
CA GLU A 72 13.88 4.29 -14.36
C GLU A 72 12.47 3.86 -13.91
N LEU A 73 12.29 3.68 -12.61
CA LEU A 73 10.97 3.42 -12.02
C LEU A 73 10.09 4.66 -12.22
N VAL A 74 8.96 4.48 -12.88
CA VAL A 74 8.02 5.57 -13.22
C VAL A 74 6.63 5.37 -12.64
N ALA A 75 6.30 4.14 -12.23
CA ALA A 75 5.09 3.88 -11.45
C ALA A 75 5.27 2.67 -10.53
N ALA A 76 4.56 2.68 -9.41
CA ALA A 76 4.42 1.53 -8.53
C ALA A 76 2.98 1.44 -7.99
N GLN A 77 2.53 0.24 -7.67
CA GLN A 77 1.29 -0.02 -6.96
C GLN A 77 1.54 -1.16 -5.98
N PHE A 78 1.25 -0.92 -4.71
CA PHE A 78 1.39 -1.91 -3.66
C PHE A 78 0.01 -2.33 -3.17
N HIS A 79 -0.29 -3.61 -3.25
CA HIS A 79 -1.56 -4.16 -2.78
C HIS A 79 -1.52 -4.36 -1.27
N TRP A 80 -2.70 -4.25 -0.67
CA TRP A 80 -2.87 -4.48 0.74
C TRP A 80 -2.69 -5.95 1.12
N PRO A 81 -1.89 -6.25 2.16
CA PRO A 81 -1.86 -7.58 2.74
C PRO A 81 -3.17 -7.87 3.49
N GLU A 82 -3.80 -9.02 3.22
CA GLU A 82 -5.07 -9.41 3.86
C GLU A 82 -4.92 -9.68 5.36
N GLU A 83 -3.74 -10.14 5.79
CA GLU A 83 -3.46 -10.47 7.19
C GLU A 83 -2.86 -9.27 7.94
N SER A 84 -3.52 -8.85 9.02
CA SER A 84 -2.96 -7.86 9.94
C SER A 84 -2.16 -8.57 11.04
N ALA A 85 -0.91 -8.15 11.23
CA ALA A 85 -0.05 -8.66 12.29
C ALA A 85 -0.67 -8.41 13.67
N SER A 86 -0.56 -9.40 14.55
CA SER A 86 -0.95 -9.27 15.95
C SER A 86 -0.08 -8.25 16.69
N ALA A 87 -0.55 -7.75 17.83
CA ALA A 87 0.22 -6.84 18.67
C ALA A 87 1.59 -7.41 19.10
N ALA A 88 1.70 -8.73 19.26
CA ALA A 88 2.94 -9.40 19.60
C ALA A 88 3.94 -9.40 18.43
N GLU A 89 3.47 -9.53 17.20
CA GLU A 89 4.29 -9.44 15.98
C GLU A 89 4.69 -8.01 15.67
N VAL A 90 3.77 -7.04 15.81
CA VAL A 90 4.09 -5.62 15.68
C VAL A 90 5.18 -5.20 16.67
N ALA A 91 5.16 -5.73 17.90
CA ALA A 91 6.19 -5.47 18.90
C ALA A 91 7.58 -6.05 18.53
N ARG A 92 7.65 -6.98 17.58
CA ARG A 92 8.90 -7.55 17.04
C ARG A 92 9.44 -6.74 15.86
N LEU A 93 8.71 -5.75 15.34
CA LEU A 93 9.19 -4.94 14.21
C LEU A 93 10.61 -4.41 14.52
N PRO A 94 11.59 -4.68 13.64
CA PRO A 94 12.92 -4.14 13.82
C PRO A 94 12.84 -2.61 13.80
N LEU A 95 13.71 -1.96 14.56
CA LEU A 95 13.85 -0.51 14.49
C LEU A 95 14.12 -0.11 13.03
N LEU A 96 13.14 0.55 12.40
CA LEU A 96 13.23 0.91 11.00
C LEU A 96 14.42 1.87 10.79
N PRO A 97 15.34 1.58 9.86
CA PRO A 97 16.39 2.53 9.49
C PRO A 97 15.79 3.86 9.03
N GLU A 98 16.56 4.94 9.14
CA GLU A 98 16.18 6.22 8.55
C GLU A 98 15.95 6.08 7.04
N VAL A 99 14.90 6.76 6.56
CA VAL A 99 14.55 6.76 5.15
C VAL A 99 15.65 7.46 4.36
N ARG A 100 16.23 6.73 3.41
CA ARG A 100 17.15 7.29 2.43
C ARG A 100 16.41 7.48 1.12
N PRO A 101 16.29 8.71 0.58
CA PRO A 101 15.65 8.92 -0.71
C PRO A 101 16.44 8.20 -1.80
N GLY A 102 15.74 7.60 -2.76
CA GLY A 102 16.40 7.00 -3.91
C GLY A 102 15.43 6.45 -4.94
N GLY A 103 15.77 6.64 -6.21
CA GLY A 103 15.08 6.03 -7.33
C GLY A 103 15.62 4.64 -7.62
N LEU A 104 14.97 3.96 -8.56
CA LEU A 104 15.43 2.67 -9.04
C LEU A 104 15.63 2.74 -10.55
N ARG A 105 16.72 2.13 -11.01
CA ARG A 105 16.95 1.87 -12.43
C ARG A 105 17.18 0.39 -12.66
N ALA A 106 16.35 -0.23 -13.48
CA ALA A 106 16.47 -1.65 -13.82
C ALA A 106 17.81 -1.96 -14.49
N ASP A 107 18.44 -3.07 -14.10
CA ASP A 107 19.67 -3.53 -14.72
C ASP A 107 19.43 -4.02 -16.15
N GLU A 108 18.24 -4.53 -16.45
CA GLU A 108 17.80 -5.04 -17.75
C GLU A 108 16.31 -4.74 -18.00
N ALA A 109 15.94 -4.55 -19.26
CA ALA A 109 14.55 -4.38 -19.67
C ALA A 109 13.89 -5.76 -19.83
N ARG A 110 13.34 -6.27 -18.73
CA ARG A 110 12.69 -7.58 -18.66
C ARG A 110 11.57 -7.55 -17.63
N ASP A 111 10.41 -8.08 -18.02
CA ASP A 111 9.29 -8.29 -17.10
C ASP A 111 9.66 -9.33 -16.03
N PHE A 112 9.12 -9.13 -14.84
CA PHE A 112 9.30 -10.01 -13.71
C PHE A 112 8.00 -10.07 -12.92
N ARG A 113 7.96 -10.92 -11.91
CA ARG A 113 6.86 -10.98 -10.97
C ARG A 113 7.40 -10.58 -9.61
N HIS A 114 6.75 -9.65 -8.92
CA HIS A 114 7.04 -9.33 -7.53
C HIS A 114 5.85 -9.74 -6.68
N GLU A 115 6.04 -10.68 -5.77
CA GLU A 115 4.93 -11.14 -4.93
C GLU A 115 4.41 -10.02 -4.05
N ARG A 116 3.09 -9.96 -3.87
CA ARG A 116 2.47 -9.05 -2.90
C ARG A 116 2.95 -9.39 -1.49
N CYS A 117 3.02 -8.37 -0.64
CA CYS A 117 3.23 -8.59 0.79
C CYS A 117 2.08 -9.44 1.39
N SER A 118 2.39 -10.35 2.31
CA SER A 118 1.38 -11.23 2.94
C SER A 118 0.90 -10.72 4.30
N VAL A 119 1.72 -9.94 5.00
CA VAL A 119 1.39 -9.43 6.34
C VAL A 119 1.52 -7.92 6.40
N LEU A 120 0.52 -7.29 7.03
CA LEU A 120 0.51 -5.87 7.32
C LEU A 120 0.83 -5.63 8.80
N CYS A 121 1.90 -4.87 9.08
CA CYS A 121 2.16 -4.32 10.40
C CYS A 121 1.72 -2.85 10.48
N ARG A 122 0.97 -2.52 11.53
CA ARG A 122 0.39 -1.19 11.75
C ARG A 122 1.01 -0.53 12.97
N ALA A 123 1.60 0.64 12.79
CA ALA A 123 2.05 1.45 13.91
C ALA A 123 0.84 2.02 14.69
N PRO A 124 0.98 2.40 15.97
CA PRO A 124 -0.11 2.96 16.75
C PRO A 124 -0.80 4.14 16.04
N GLY A 125 -2.14 4.09 15.99
CA GLY A 125 -2.96 5.10 15.31
C GLY A 125 -2.81 5.12 13.78
N ASP A 126 -2.29 4.03 13.20
CA ASP A 126 -2.02 3.87 11.77
C ASP A 126 -1.14 4.97 11.20
N ALA A 127 -0.21 5.50 12.01
CA ALA A 127 0.72 6.53 11.58
C ALA A 127 1.73 6.03 10.53
N VAL A 128 1.96 4.71 10.48
CA VAL A 128 2.76 4.03 9.46
C VAL A 128 2.12 2.67 9.19
N LEU A 129 1.96 2.36 7.91
CA LEU A 129 1.60 1.04 7.43
C LEU A 129 2.84 0.37 6.86
N THR A 130 3.05 -0.90 7.17
CA THR A 130 4.22 -1.67 6.72
C THR A 130 3.75 -3.00 6.16
N GLY A 131 3.81 -3.15 4.83
CA GLY A 131 3.63 -4.44 4.19
C GLY A 131 4.93 -5.24 4.25
N LEU A 132 4.86 -6.47 4.75
CA LEU A 132 5.98 -7.42 4.80
C LEU A 132 5.68 -8.61 3.91
N ARG A 133 6.72 -9.09 3.23
CA ARG A 133 6.62 -10.32 2.41
C ARG A 133 6.09 -11.48 3.25
N ASP A 134 6.59 -11.64 4.47
CA ASP A 134 6.22 -12.67 5.44
C ASP A 134 6.72 -12.25 6.86
N LEU A 135 6.36 -13.02 7.89
CA LEU A 135 6.80 -12.77 9.27
C LEU A 135 8.27 -13.11 9.51
N ASP A 136 8.93 -13.89 8.65
CA ASP A 136 10.35 -14.25 8.82
C ASP A 136 11.25 -13.01 8.67
N VAL A 137 10.76 -11.98 7.97
CA VAL A 137 11.43 -10.66 7.89
C VAL A 137 11.70 -10.08 9.29
N LEU A 138 10.86 -10.36 10.28
CA LEU A 138 10.98 -9.85 11.65
C LEU A 138 12.15 -10.45 12.44
N ASP A 139 12.73 -11.55 11.97
CA ASP A 139 13.79 -12.27 12.69
C ASP A 139 15.18 -11.62 12.52
N GLU A 140 15.30 -10.66 11.60
CA GLU A 140 16.56 -10.01 11.26
C GLU A 140 16.39 -8.50 11.07
N PRO A 141 17.44 -7.70 11.33
CA PRO A 141 17.38 -6.27 11.09
C PRO A 141 17.26 -5.95 9.60
N LEU A 142 16.64 -4.82 9.28
CA LEU A 142 16.66 -4.26 7.92
C LEU A 142 18.02 -3.59 7.64
N ASP A 143 18.53 -3.77 6.42
CA ASP A 143 19.73 -3.09 5.94
C ASP A 143 19.46 -1.63 5.58
N ALA A 144 18.27 -1.37 5.01
CA ALA A 144 17.91 -0.07 4.49
C ALA A 144 16.39 0.12 4.38
N ARG A 145 15.99 1.39 4.39
CA ARG A 145 14.66 1.86 4.03
C ARG A 145 14.81 2.91 2.91
N ILE A 146 14.38 2.58 1.70
CA ILE A 146 14.61 3.40 0.50
C ILE A 146 13.33 4.14 0.14
N GLY A 147 13.31 5.46 0.34
CA GLY A 147 12.17 6.32 -0.02
C GLY A 147 12.09 6.51 -1.53
N ILE A 148 11.20 5.77 -2.20
CA ILE A 148 11.03 5.80 -3.65
C ILE A 148 10.06 6.88 -4.13
N ALA A 149 9.25 7.42 -3.22
CA ALA A 149 8.28 8.49 -3.43
C ALA A 149 8.03 9.22 -2.08
N PRO A 150 7.29 10.36 -2.04
CA PRO A 150 6.88 10.99 -0.79
C PRO A 150 6.24 9.97 0.15
N ASP A 151 6.77 9.85 1.37
CA ASP A 151 6.29 8.97 2.44
C ASP A 151 6.16 7.47 2.15
N VAL A 152 6.54 7.02 0.95
CA VAL A 152 6.59 5.60 0.58
C VAL A 152 8.04 5.13 0.47
N ALA A 153 8.34 4.04 1.16
CA ALA A 153 9.67 3.46 1.14
C ALA A 153 9.66 1.94 1.00
N LEU A 154 10.62 1.40 0.24
CA LEU A 154 10.93 -0.02 0.19
C LEU A 154 11.79 -0.43 1.38
N LEU A 155 11.53 -1.62 1.91
CA LEU A 155 12.29 -2.24 2.99
C LEU A 155 13.28 -3.23 2.41
N VAL A 156 14.54 -3.15 2.84
CA VAL A 156 15.62 -3.97 2.29
C VAL A 156 16.26 -4.81 3.38
N GLN A 157 16.41 -6.10 3.15
CA GLN A 157 17.10 -7.05 4.02
C GLN A 157 17.94 -8.00 3.18
N ARG A 158 19.22 -8.14 3.54
CA ARG A 158 20.25 -8.86 2.77
C ARG A 158 20.29 -8.45 1.29
N GLY A 159 20.07 -7.16 1.02
CA GLY A 159 20.00 -6.62 -0.34
C GLY A 159 18.76 -7.00 -1.16
N ALA A 160 17.80 -7.74 -0.58
CA ALA A 160 16.51 -8.05 -1.20
C ALA A 160 15.43 -7.07 -0.72
N VAL A 161 14.48 -6.72 -1.59
CA VAL A 161 13.26 -5.99 -1.20
C VAL A 161 12.32 -6.97 -0.51
N VAL A 162 11.99 -6.69 0.75
CA VAL A 162 11.20 -7.59 1.62
C VAL A 162 9.88 -6.97 2.07
N GLY A 163 9.56 -5.77 1.57
CA GLY A 163 8.33 -5.09 1.90
C GLY A 163 8.36 -3.62 1.54
N TRP A 164 7.32 -2.92 1.98
CA TRP A 164 7.13 -1.49 1.77
C TRP A 164 6.56 -0.84 3.03
N SER A 165 6.63 0.49 3.08
CA SER A 165 6.01 1.28 4.14
C SER A 165 5.38 2.53 3.58
N LEU A 166 4.22 2.92 4.10
CA LEU A 166 3.55 4.20 3.85
C LEU A 166 3.44 4.96 5.17
N THR A 167 4.02 6.16 5.21
CA THR A 167 3.93 7.06 6.37
C THR A 167 2.68 7.95 6.21
N ASP A 168 1.96 8.16 7.30
CA ASP A 168 0.71 8.94 7.37
C ASP A 168 -0.32 8.59 6.27
N PRO A 169 -0.81 7.34 6.21
CA PRO A 169 -1.75 6.89 5.17
C PRO A 169 -3.01 7.75 5.04
N ALA A 170 -3.50 8.33 6.14
CA ALA A 170 -4.67 9.19 6.12
C ALA A 170 -4.48 10.45 5.27
N GLN A 171 -3.24 10.95 5.13
CA GLN A 171 -2.91 12.08 4.26
C GLN A 171 -3.20 11.76 2.79
N TYR A 172 -3.02 10.50 2.40
CA TYR A 172 -3.05 10.02 1.01
C TYR A 172 -4.37 9.37 0.61
N LEU A 173 -5.36 9.30 1.52
CA LEU A 173 -6.69 8.77 1.22
C LEU A 173 -7.37 9.57 0.10
N THR A 174 -7.75 8.88 -0.95
CA THR A 174 -8.41 9.48 -2.13
C THR A 174 -9.10 8.40 -2.95
N SER A 175 -10.00 8.81 -3.83
CA SER A 175 -10.57 7.91 -4.84
C SER A 175 -9.54 7.64 -5.94
N SER A 176 -9.70 6.50 -6.64
CA SER A 176 -8.83 6.11 -7.74
C SER A 176 -8.71 7.25 -8.77
N PHE A 177 -7.48 7.50 -9.21
CA PHE A 177 -7.11 8.54 -10.17
C PHE A 177 -7.25 10.01 -9.73
N VAL A 178 -7.60 10.27 -8.47
CA VAL A 178 -7.73 11.64 -7.94
C VAL A 178 -6.56 11.96 -7.01
N ASP A 179 -5.96 13.14 -7.16
CA ASP A 179 -4.93 13.59 -6.23
C ASP A 179 -5.48 13.75 -4.80
N PRO A 180 -4.73 13.33 -3.76
CA PRO A 180 -5.19 13.44 -2.40
C PRO A 180 -5.25 14.91 -1.96
N ASP A 181 -6.16 15.20 -1.02
CA ASP A 181 -6.30 16.53 -0.45
C ASP A 181 -4.99 16.97 0.25
N PRO A 182 -4.41 18.14 -0.06
CA PRO A 182 -3.17 18.59 0.55
C PRO A 182 -3.32 19.02 2.01
N GLY A 183 -4.54 19.29 2.49
CA GLY A 183 -4.81 19.63 3.88
C GLY A 183 -4.64 18.43 4.82
N PRO A 184 -4.29 18.66 6.09
CA PRO A 184 -4.11 17.57 7.05
C PRO A 184 -5.44 16.85 7.30
N PRO A 185 -5.45 15.51 7.46
CA PRO A 185 -6.65 14.78 7.78
C PRO A 185 -7.15 15.12 9.19
N SER A 186 -8.47 15.26 9.31
CA SER A 186 -9.19 15.44 10.56
C SER A 186 -9.01 14.24 11.49
N PRO A 187 -9.16 14.46 12.81
CA PRO A 187 -9.13 13.37 13.78
C PRO A 187 -10.21 12.30 13.54
N ALA A 188 -11.38 12.69 13.01
CA ALA A 188 -12.46 11.74 12.70
C ALA A 188 -12.06 10.81 11.56
N THR A 189 -11.49 11.34 10.48
CA THR A 189 -10.95 10.55 9.37
C THR A 189 -9.88 9.57 9.83
N ARG A 190 -8.94 9.99 10.69
CA ARG A 190 -7.90 9.09 11.22
C ARG A 190 -8.49 7.93 12.01
N ARG A 191 -9.49 8.20 12.86
CA ARG A 191 -10.18 7.17 13.63
C ARG A 191 -10.96 6.21 12.73
N LEU A 192 -11.70 6.73 11.75
CA LEU A 192 -12.48 5.90 10.82
C LEU A 192 -11.58 5.09 9.89
N LEU A 193 -10.42 5.61 9.51
CA LEU A 193 -9.42 4.82 8.81
C LEU A 193 -9.06 3.58 9.64
N THR A 194 -8.67 3.74 10.91
CA THR A 194 -8.36 2.60 11.79
C THR A 194 -9.46 1.55 11.83
N GLU A 195 -10.72 1.98 11.97
CA GLU A 195 -11.87 1.08 12.00
C GLU A 195 -12.07 0.37 10.66
N CYS A 196 -11.94 1.08 9.53
CA CYS A 196 -12.05 0.47 8.21
C CYS A 196 -10.93 -0.54 7.97
N LEU A 197 -9.70 -0.22 8.37
CA LEU A 197 -8.56 -1.13 8.24
C LEU A 197 -8.77 -2.43 9.04
N ASP A 198 -9.33 -2.34 10.26
CA ASP A 198 -9.70 -3.54 11.01
C ASP A 198 -10.72 -4.36 10.22
N LEU A 199 -11.81 -3.73 9.76
CA LEU A 199 -12.93 -4.42 9.10
C LEU A 199 -12.57 -5.13 7.78
N VAL A 200 -11.49 -4.71 7.11
CA VAL A 200 -11.04 -5.29 5.83
C VAL A 200 -9.81 -6.18 5.96
N THR A 201 -9.33 -6.47 7.18
CA THR A 201 -8.19 -7.36 7.43
C THR A 201 -8.51 -8.48 8.41
N THR A 202 -7.81 -9.62 8.26
CA THR A 202 -7.84 -10.69 9.25
C THR A 202 -7.23 -10.19 10.57
N PRO A 203 -7.85 -10.50 11.73
CA PRO A 203 -8.94 -11.46 11.90
C PRO A 203 -10.36 -10.91 11.75
N VAL A 204 -10.58 -9.59 11.83
CA VAL A 204 -11.94 -9.05 11.94
C VAL A 204 -12.75 -9.24 10.65
N VAL A 205 -12.10 -9.25 9.49
CA VAL A 205 -12.77 -9.53 8.21
C VAL A 205 -13.39 -10.94 8.17
N GLU A 206 -12.79 -11.92 8.87
CA GLU A 206 -13.34 -13.28 8.96
C GLU A 206 -14.67 -13.27 9.72
N ASP A 207 -14.74 -12.54 10.85
CA ASP A 207 -15.98 -12.35 11.61
C ASP A 207 -17.06 -11.64 10.77
N VAL A 208 -16.68 -10.69 9.90
CA VAL A 208 -17.61 -10.03 8.97
C VAL A 208 -18.16 -11.05 7.96
N VAL A 209 -17.29 -11.85 7.35
CA VAL A 209 -17.65 -12.85 6.35
C VAL A 209 -18.51 -13.97 6.95
N ASP A 210 -18.20 -14.38 8.19
CA ASP A 210 -18.98 -15.38 8.94
C ASP A 210 -20.32 -14.83 9.47
N GLY A 211 -20.55 -13.51 9.33
CA GLY A 211 -21.79 -12.87 9.71
C GLY A 211 -21.95 -12.66 11.22
N GLU A 212 -20.84 -12.57 11.95
CA GLU A 212 -20.85 -12.37 13.40
C GLU A 212 -21.55 -11.04 13.76
N PRO A 213 -22.60 -11.05 14.61
CA PRO A 213 -23.43 -9.87 14.84
C PRO A 213 -22.67 -8.63 15.31
N ALA A 214 -21.60 -8.83 16.09
CA ALA A 214 -20.77 -7.72 16.58
C ALA A 214 -19.95 -7.08 15.45
N ALA A 215 -19.38 -7.89 14.54
CA ALA A 215 -18.61 -7.40 13.41
C ALA A 215 -19.51 -6.68 12.39
N LEU A 216 -20.70 -7.23 12.10
CA LEU A 216 -21.67 -6.55 11.23
C LEU A 216 -22.19 -5.24 11.83
N ALA A 217 -22.40 -5.18 13.15
CA ALA A 217 -22.78 -3.95 13.83
C ALA A 217 -21.68 -2.88 13.72
N ARG A 218 -20.40 -3.27 13.84
CA ARG A 218 -19.25 -2.38 13.63
C ARG A 218 -19.19 -1.88 12.19
N LEU A 219 -19.33 -2.77 11.19
CA LEU A 219 -19.34 -2.41 9.77
C LEU A 219 -20.44 -1.39 9.45
N ARG A 220 -21.67 -1.63 9.91
CA ARG A 220 -22.80 -0.70 9.73
C ARG A 220 -22.55 0.65 10.41
N ALA A 221 -22.00 0.63 11.62
CA ALA A 221 -21.70 1.85 12.37
C ALA A 221 -20.59 2.67 11.69
N ALA A 222 -19.56 2.02 11.14
CA ALA A 222 -18.51 2.68 10.37
C ALA A 222 -19.08 3.31 9.09
N ASP A 223 -19.90 2.56 8.36
CA ASP A 223 -20.58 3.02 7.14
C ASP A 223 -21.51 4.22 7.40
N GLU A 224 -22.35 4.16 8.45
CA GLU A 224 -23.20 5.29 8.88
C GLU A 224 -22.36 6.51 9.27
N ALA A 225 -21.33 6.32 10.09
CA ALA A 225 -20.44 7.40 10.54
C ALA A 225 -19.73 8.08 9.36
N LEU A 226 -19.27 7.31 8.36
CA LEU A 226 -18.66 7.84 7.15
C LEU A 226 -19.65 8.61 6.28
N ARG A 227 -20.91 8.16 6.17
CA ARG A 227 -21.96 8.90 5.43
C ARG A 227 -22.35 10.20 6.13
N ASP A 228 -22.39 10.21 7.45
CA ASP A 228 -22.73 11.40 8.24
C ASP A 228 -21.56 12.39 8.38
N GLN A 229 -20.31 11.95 8.12
CA GLN A 229 -19.14 12.80 8.19
C GLN A 229 -19.15 13.86 7.07
N ARG A 230 -19.20 15.14 7.49
CA ARG A 230 -19.15 16.31 6.60
C ARG A 230 -17.74 16.87 6.41
N GLU A 231 -16.90 16.75 7.43
CA GLU A 231 -15.48 17.12 7.37
C GLU A 231 -14.70 16.09 6.54
N ASP A 232 -13.65 16.53 5.84
CA ASP A 232 -12.84 15.67 4.95
C ASP A 232 -13.66 14.76 4.03
N ARG A 233 -14.73 15.29 3.43
CA ARG A 233 -15.68 14.46 2.68
C ARG A 233 -15.00 13.56 1.63
N HIS A 234 -13.98 14.08 0.94
CA HIS A 234 -13.22 13.32 -0.05
C HIS A 234 -12.52 12.08 0.53
N ARG A 235 -11.96 12.17 1.75
CA ARG A 235 -11.33 11.03 2.41
C ARG A 235 -12.38 10.06 2.96
N ALA A 236 -13.50 10.58 3.47
CA ALA A 236 -14.62 9.75 3.90
C ALA A 236 -15.21 8.96 2.71
N ASP A 237 -15.31 9.56 1.53
CA ASP A 237 -15.74 8.88 0.30
C ASP A 237 -14.75 7.78 -0.12
N ALA A 238 -13.44 8.00 0.00
CA ALA A 238 -12.43 6.97 -0.24
C ALA A 238 -12.54 5.79 0.75
N LEU A 239 -12.80 6.07 2.03
CA LEU A 239 -13.04 5.03 3.04
C LEU A 239 -14.36 4.28 2.82
N LEU A 240 -15.41 4.95 2.32
CA LEU A 240 -16.65 4.29 1.91
C LEU A 240 -16.40 3.30 0.77
N GLN A 241 -15.56 3.66 -0.20
CA GLN A 241 -15.15 2.74 -1.27
C GLN A 241 -14.42 1.52 -0.70
N LEU A 242 -13.54 1.71 0.28
CA LEU A 242 -12.78 0.63 0.91
C LEU A 242 -13.65 -0.45 1.55
N ILE A 243 -14.76 -0.06 2.19
CA ILE A 243 -15.67 -1.00 2.86
C ILE A 243 -16.89 -1.39 2.01
N ALA A 244 -17.04 -0.83 0.80
CA ALA A 244 -18.28 -0.91 0.01
C ALA A 244 -18.70 -2.36 -0.25
N THR A 245 -17.80 -3.21 -0.74
CA THR A 245 -18.10 -4.61 -1.05
C THR A 245 -18.57 -5.37 0.20
N TYR A 246 -17.94 -5.14 1.35
CA TYR A 246 -18.35 -5.78 2.60
C TYR A 246 -19.73 -5.32 3.06
N VAL A 247 -20.05 -4.03 2.90
CA VAL A 247 -21.39 -3.49 3.23
C VAL A 247 -22.45 -4.06 2.30
N GLU A 248 -22.16 -4.15 0.99
CA GLU A 248 -23.09 -4.69 0.00
C GLU A 248 -23.39 -6.18 0.26
N ASP A 249 -22.35 -6.98 0.51
CA ASP A 249 -22.46 -8.43 0.64
C ASP A 249 -22.95 -8.87 2.03
N TYR A 250 -22.55 -8.19 3.11
CA TYR A 250 -22.79 -8.62 4.49
C TYR A 250 -23.59 -7.61 5.34
N GLY A 251 -23.65 -6.34 4.92
CA GLY A 251 -24.25 -5.26 5.70
C GLY A 251 -25.78 -5.31 5.82
N ASN A 252 -26.50 -6.06 4.98
CA ASN A 252 -27.97 -6.03 4.89
C ASN A 252 -28.71 -7.18 5.61
N GLY A 253 -28.02 -7.92 6.50
CA GLY A 253 -28.61 -8.99 7.32
C GLY A 253 -29.66 -8.57 8.35
#